data_AF-A0A397ZQ10-F1
#
_entry.id   AF-A0A397ZQ10-F1
#
_cell.length_a   1.000
_cell.length_b   1.000
_cell.length_c   1.000
_cell.angle_alpha   90.00
_cell.angle_beta   90.00
_cell.angle_gamma   90.00
#
_symmetry.space_group_name_H-M   'P 1'
#
loop_
_entity.id
_entity.type
_entity.pdbx_description
1 polymer ?
#
loop_
_entity_poly.entity_id
_entity_poly.type
_entity_poly.pdbx_seq_one_letter_code
_entity_poly.pdbx_strand_id
1 'polypeptide(L)'
;MEQNKDQAVMSENNNNKAQDPNPRVAGEGCSVLLDVNDGDRLVFARLSGGAVLKIGNKNYSLKPLIGAPFGSLFQVETGEDGSFLSRILPIKKESSSNNVIDDARDNRELIDNNEAQNLTGEEIEAMRREGAKGDEIIEALIANSKTFDQKFQLSQEKYKLKKQKKYAPKLLLRRPFARSICEAYFKKYPNRIGFIRVDALSLLLTMANVTAHSDVLVVDMVGGLITGAVAERLGGTGYVCNTYKGNSPPSVEMVRMFNFTDKVIERIVQSSIDELSAAKTVSPEENNQQGGVHPSTSDMVEDTPVTAESRVVVDDVVPESKIVKAPKAGAKASKEAIEMWKENGFSR
;
A
#
# COMPACT_ATOMS: atom_id res chain seq x y z
N MET A 1 -16.94 68.34 -14.70
CA MET A 1 -15.71 67.54 -14.78
C MET A 1 -15.41 67.10 -13.36
N GLU A 2 -15.97 65.98 -12.90
CA GLU A 2 -15.42 64.62 -13.13
C GLU A 2 -14.02 64.51 -12.51
N GLN A 3 -13.68 63.56 -11.64
CA GLN A 3 -14.32 62.32 -11.24
C GLN A 3 -13.75 61.88 -9.88
N ASN A 4 -14.55 61.05 -9.23
CA ASN A 4 -14.37 60.33 -7.98
C ASN A 4 -12.99 59.70 -7.70
N LYS A 5 -12.66 59.75 -6.41
CA LYS A 5 -11.90 58.73 -5.68
C LYS A 5 -12.48 57.35 -5.98
N ASP A 6 -11.70 56.49 -6.62
CA ASP A 6 -11.76 55.03 -6.48
C ASP A 6 -10.54 54.43 -7.18
N GLN A 7 -9.50 54.08 -6.41
CA GLN A 7 -8.45 53.17 -6.89
C GLN A 7 -8.18 52.10 -5.83
N ALA A 8 -8.95 51.03 -5.98
CA ALA A 8 -8.50 49.64 -6.01
C ALA A 8 -7.56 49.18 -4.88
N VAL A 9 -8.18 48.71 -3.80
CA VAL A 9 -7.66 47.58 -3.02
C VAL A 9 -7.72 46.35 -3.93
N MET A 10 -6.60 45.97 -4.54
CA MET A 10 -6.48 44.67 -5.21
C MET A 10 -6.37 43.58 -4.14
N SER A 11 -7.49 42.95 -3.85
CA SER A 11 -7.54 41.67 -3.14
C SER A 11 -6.95 40.57 -4.03
N GLU A 12 -5.76 40.08 -3.69
CA GLU A 12 -5.22 38.84 -4.24
C GLU A 12 -6.11 37.67 -3.80
N ASN A 13 -6.98 37.22 -4.71
CA ASN A 13 -7.71 35.97 -4.57
C ASN A 13 -6.70 34.82 -4.69
N ASN A 14 -6.18 34.38 -3.54
CA ASN A 14 -5.39 33.16 -3.42
C ASN A 14 -6.32 31.94 -3.60
N ASN A 15 -6.61 31.61 -4.86
CA ASN A 15 -7.23 30.34 -5.24
C ASN A 15 -6.21 29.20 -5.04
N ASN A 16 -6.01 28.80 -3.78
CA ASN A 16 -5.40 27.52 -3.43
C ASN A 16 -6.39 26.38 -3.76
N LYS A 17 -6.61 26.13 -5.05
CA LYS A 17 -7.10 24.81 -5.47
C LYS A 17 -5.94 23.84 -5.29
N ALA A 18 -6.07 22.91 -4.34
CA ALA A 18 -5.15 21.81 -4.18
C ALA A 18 -4.94 21.14 -5.55
N GLN A 19 -3.73 21.26 -6.10
CA GLN A 19 -3.39 20.55 -7.33
C GLN A 19 -3.50 19.06 -7.06
N ASP A 20 -4.11 18.32 -7.99
CA ASP A 20 -4.20 16.87 -7.91
C ASP A 20 -2.76 16.32 -7.72
N PRO A 21 -2.50 15.50 -6.68
CA PRO A 21 -1.15 15.07 -6.34
C PRO A 21 -0.51 14.32 -7.51
N ASN A 22 0.74 14.67 -7.87
CA ASN A 22 1.43 14.04 -8.98
C ASN A 22 1.57 12.52 -8.73
N PRO A 23 0.92 11.66 -9.54
CA PRO A 23 0.86 10.22 -9.27
C PRO A 23 2.20 9.50 -9.48
N ARG A 24 3.23 10.20 -9.96
CA ARG A 24 4.57 9.67 -10.23
C ARG A 24 5.53 9.82 -9.05
N VAL A 25 5.19 10.64 -8.06
CA VAL A 25 6.07 11.01 -6.96
C VAL A 25 5.41 10.66 -5.63
N ALA A 26 6.20 10.16 -4.68
CA ALA A 26 5.73 9.90 -3.33
C ALA A 26 5.65 11.22 -2.54
N GLY A 27 4.45 11.63 -2.17
CA GLY A 27 4.21 12.86 -1.39
C GLY A 27 4.13 12.59 0.11
N GLU A 28 4.13 13.66 0.90
CA GLU A 28 3.76 13.56 2.32
C GLU A 28 2.30 13.12 2.46
N GLY A 29 2.01 12.23 3.41
CA GLY A 29 0.69 11.68 3.65
C GLY A 29 0.28 10.53 2.72
N CYS A 30 1.02 10.22 1.65
CA CYS A 30 0.66 9.10 0.78
C CYS A 30 1.08 7.74 1.37
N SER A 31 0.30 6.71 1.07
CA SER A 31 0.63 5.32 1.32
C SER A 31 1.64 4.82 0.29
N VAL A 32 2.66 4.09 0.70
CA VAL A 32 3.69 3.53 -0.18
C VAL A 32 3.91 2.05 0.11
N LEU A 33 4.35 1.31 -0.91
CA LEU A 33 4.80 -0.06 -0.75
C LEU A 33 6.32 -0.09 -0.78
N LEU A 34 6.89 -0.50 0.35
CA LEU A 34 8.32 -0.62 0.59
C LEU A 34 8.73 -2.07 0.30
N ASP A 35 9.49 -2.24 -0.77
CA ASP A 35 9.98 -3.54 -1.22
C ASP A 35 11.45 -3.69 -0.84
N VAL A 36 11.70 -4.49 0.20
CA VAL A 36 13.03 -4.70 0.77
C VAL A 36 13.64 -5.95 0.13
N ASN A 37 14.86 -5.79 -0.41
CA ASN A 37 15.66 -6.87 -0.98
C ASN A 37 14.95 -7.68 -2.08
N ASP A 38 14.32 -6.98 -3.03
CA ASP A 38 13.71 -7.55 -4.23
C ASP A 38 12.65 -8.63 -3.91
N GLY A 39 11.72 -8.27 -3.03
CA GLY A 39 10.57 -9.07 -2.68
C GLY A 39 10.71 -9.90 -1.41
N ASP A 40 11.87 -9.89 -0.73
CA ASP A 40 12.03 -10.64 0.54
C ASP A 40 11.00 -10.18 1.58
N ARG A 41 10.80 -8.87 1.69
CA ARG A 41 9.80 -8.28 2.59
C ARG A 41 9.09 -7.10 1.94
N LEU A 42 7.77 -7.17 1.92
CA LEU A 42 6.87 -6.12 1.44
C LEU A 42 6.19 -5.45 2.65
N VAL A 43 6.29 -4.13 2.76
CA VAL A 43 5.74 -3.36 3.88
C VAL A 43 4.98 -2.14 3.38
N PHE A 44 3.75 -1.93 3.87
CA PHE A 44 3.04 -0.67 3.66
C PHE A 44 3.45 0.36 4.71
N ALA A 45 3.64 1.60 4.29
CA ALA A 45 3.89 2.72 5.17
C ALA A 45 3.13 3.96 4.68
N ARG A 46 2.69 4.81 5.60
CA ARG A 46 2.19 6.15 5.27
C ARG A 46 3.33 7.14 5.50
N LEU A 47 3.71 7.88 4.46
CA LEU A 47 4.82 8.82 4.56
C LEU A 47 4.44 10.03 5.40
N SER A 48 5.32 10.40 6.33
CA SER A 48 5.27 11.61 7.14
C SER A 48 6.68 11.96 7.59
N GLY A 49 6.89 13.19 8.07
CA GLY A 49 8.21 13.60 8.59
C GLY A 49 8.79 12.69 9.69
N GLY A 50 7.93 11.99 10.44
CA GLY A 50 8.31 11.05 11.51
C GLY A 50 8.22 9.57 11.14
N ALA A 51 7.86 9.23 9.90
CA ALA A 51 7.70 7.83 9.50
C ALA A 51 9.05 7.09 9.46
N VAL A 52 9.08 5.88 10.02
CA VAL A 52 10.27 5.03 10.07
C VAL A 52 9.98 3.63 9.54
N LEU A 53 11.01 2.97 9.00
CA LEU A 53 10.99 1.56 8.62
C LEU A 53 12.03 0.80 9.42
N LYS A 54 11.61 -0.32 10.02
CA LYS A 54 12.53 -1.26 10.69
C LYS A 54 13.10 -2.27 9.69
N ILE A 55 14.42 -2.24 9.49
CA ILE A 55 15.17 -3.25 8.71
C ILE A 55 16.16 -3.93 9.67
N GLY A 56 15.96 -5.23 9.90
CA GLY A 56 16.66 -5.95 10.97
C GLY A 56 16.31 -5.35 12.34
N ASN A 57 17.32 -4.96 13.10
CA ASN A 57 17.16 -4.37 14.44
C ASN A 57 17.28 -2.84 14.47
N LYS A 58 17.40 -2.19 13.31
CA LYS A 58 17.55 -0.73 13.21
C LYS A 58 16.32 -0.09 12.55
N ASN A 59 16.01 1.14 12.97
CA ASN A 59 14.97 1.98 12.39
C ASN A 59 15.60 3.01 11.46
N TYR A 60 14.99 3.20 10.29
CA TYR A 60 15.45 4.13 9.27
C TYR A 60 14.35 5.15 8.97
N SER A 61 14.69 6.44 8.95
CA SER A 61 13.73 7.49 8.58
C SER A 61 13.30 7.35 7.12
N LEU A 62 12.00 7.47 6.87
CA LEU A 62 11.42 7.47 5.53
C LEU A 62 11.33 8.87 4.91
N LYS A 63 11.77 9.91 5.62
CA LYS A 63 11.80 11.29 5.13
C LYS A 63 12.47 11.43 3.75
N PRO A 64 13.59 10.74 3.42
CA PRO A 64 14.22 10.84 2.10
C PRO A 64 13.37 10.33 0.93
N LEU A 65 12.30 9.57 1.19
CA LEU A 65 11.40 9.08 0.15
C LEU A 65 10.37 10.13 -0.27
N ILE A 66 10.11 11.14 0.57
CA ILE A 66 9.19 12.23 0.25
C ILE A 66 9.80 13.07 -0.88
N GLY A 67 9.05 13.24 -1.96
CA GLY A 67 9.49 13.90 -3.19
C GLY A 67 10.24 12.98 -4.16
N ALA A 68 10.51 11.72 -3.80
CA ALA A 68 11.15 10.77 -4.71
C ALA A 68 10.13 10.16 -5.69
N PRO A 69 10.50 9.94 -6.96
CA PRO A 69 9.64 9.25 -7.90
C PRO A 69 9.49 7.77 -7.53
N PHE A 70 8.30 7.22 -7.73
CA PHE A 70 8.07 5.79 -7.58
C PHE A 70 8.98 5.01 -8.54
N GLY A 71 9.48 3.86 -8.08
CA GLY A 71 10.53 3.09 -8.73
C GLY A 71 11.95 3.47 -8.30
N SER A 72 12.13 4.50 -7.47
CA SER A 72 13.44 4.84 -6.91
C SER A 72 13.96 3.76 -5.98
N LEU A 73 15.25 3.45 -6.11
CA LEU A 73 15.98 2.57 -5.21
C LEU A 73 16.70 3.38 -4.14
N PHE A 74 16.68 2.85 -2.93
CA PHE A 74 17.40 3.39 -1.79
C PHE A 74 18.29 2.30 -1.20
N GLN A 75 19.45 2.70 -0.68
CA GLN A 75 20.39 1.82 0.01
C GLN A 75 20.59 2.33 1.42
N VAL A 76 20.81 1.40 2.34
CA VAL A 76 21.24 1.76 3.69
C VAL A 76 22.72 2.13 3.64
N GLU A 77 23.04 3.36 4.03
CA GLU A 77 24.40 3.86 4.23
C GLU A 77 24.62 4.21 5.71
N THR A 78 25.88 4.23 6.12
CA THR A 78 26.29 4.64 7.47
C THR A 78 27.01 5.96 7.37
N GLY A 79 26.51 6.99 8.05
CA GLY A 79 27.19 8.28 8.21
C GLY A 79 27.60 8.52 9.67
N GLU A 80 28.20 9.69 9.91
CA GLU A 80 28.66 10.12 11.24
C GLU A 80 27.52 10.15 12.28
N ASP A 81 26.34 10.63 11.87
CA ASP A 81 25.13 10.71 12.72
C ASP A 81 24.30 9.40 12.74
N GLY A 82 24.82 8.32 12.16
CA GLY A 82 24.18 7.01 12.12
C GLY A 82 23.74 6.56 10.73
N SER A 83 23.01 5.44 10.67
CA SER A 83 22.62 4.83 9.39
C SER A 83 21.34 5.46 8.81
N PHE A 84 21.36 5.78 7.52
CA PHE A 84 20.25 6.43 6.80
C PHE A 84 20.00 5.81 5.43
N LEU A 85 18.87 6.16 4.81
CA LEU A 85 18.52 5.73 3.46
C LEU A 85 19.00 6.77 2.45
N SER A 86 19.97 6.39 1.62
CA SER A 86 20.44 7.19 0.49
C SER A 86 19.75 6.73 -0.80
N ARG A 87 19.42 7.66 -1.70
CA ARG A 87 18.83 7.30 -2.99
C ARG A 87 19.93 6.86 -3.96
N ILE A 88 19.81 5.67 -4.52
CA ILE A 88 20.69 5.19 -5.59
C ILE A 88 20.24 5.85 -6.89
N LEU A 89 21.12 6.65 -7.48
CA LEU A 89 20.92 7.16 -8.83
C LEU A 89 21.42 6.10 -9.83
N PRO A 90 20.65 5.78 -10.87
CA PRO A 90 21.09 4.85 -11.89
C PRO A 90 22.32 5.43 -12.59
N ILE A 91 23.49 4.89 -12.29
CA ILE A 91 24.69 5.10 -13.07
C ILE A 91 24.45 4.35 -14.39
N LYS A 92 24.64 5.01 -15.54
CA LYS A 92 24.74 4.33 -16.84
C LYS A 92 25.92 3.37 -16.78
N LYS A 93 25.72 2.15 -16.27
CA LYS A 93 26.63 1.05 -16.53
C LYS A 93 26.34 0.63 -17.95
N GLU A 94 27.35 0.76 -18.81
CA GLU A 94 27.34 0.09 -20.11
C GLU A 94 26.97 -1.36 -19.85
N SER A 95 25.98 -1.85 -20.59
CA SER A 95 25.52 -3.22 -20.52
C SER A 95 26.71 -4.12 -20.77
N SER A 96 27.35 -4.60 -19.70
CA SER A 96 28.28 -5.71 -19.76
C SER A 96 27.47 -6.85 -20.34
N SER A 97 27.77 -7.20 -21.59
CA SER A 97 27.17 -8.31 -22.29
C SER A 97 27.19 -9.52 -21.35
N ASN A 98 26.06 -10.22 -21.27
CA ASN A 98 26.00 -11.55 -20.68
C ASN A 98 26.83 -12.47 -21.56
N ASN A 99 28.16 -12.36 -21.47
CA ASN A 99 29.06 -13.32 -22.07
C ASN A 99 28.77 -14.63 -21.33
N VAL A 100 28.21 -15.60 -22.05
CA VAL A 100 28.15 -16.97 -21.56
C VAL A 100 29.60 -17.43 -21.49
N ILE A 101 30.20 -17.27 -20.31
CA ILE A 101 31.50 -17.84 -20.03
C ILE A 101 31.27 -19.35 -19.95
N ASP A 102 31.92 -20.10 -20.83
CA ASP A 102 32.02 -21.56 -20.69
C ASP A 102 32.84 -21.85 -19.43
N ASP A 103 32.14 -21.96 -18.31
CA ASP A 103 32.73 -22.08 -16.98
C ASP A 103 32.82 -23.56 -16.62
N ALA A 104 34.01 -24.13 -16.79
CA ALA A 104 34.29 -25.53 -16.47
C ALA A 104 34.51 -25.80 -14.97
N ARG A 105 34.38 -24.78 -14.09
CA ARG A 105 34.58 -24.96 -12.65
C ARG A 105 33.45 -25.79 -12.04
N ASP A 106 33.82 -26.70 -11.15
CA ASP A 106 32.87 -27.49 -10.36
C ASP A 106 33.23 -27.52 -8.87
N ASN A 107 32.38 -28.16 -8.08
CA ASN A 107 32.50 -28.15 -6.63
C ASN A 107 33.33 -29.33 -6.07
N ARG A 108 33.99 -30.16 -6.90
CA ARG A 108 34.61 -31.42 -6.43
C ARG A 108 35.74 -31.20 -5.42
N GLU A 109 36.46 -30.08 -5.55
CA GLU A 109 37.60 -29.71 -4.70
C GLU A 109 37.20 -28.78 -3.54
N LEU A 110 35.92 -28.37 -3.46
CA LEU A 110 35.44 -27.48 -2.42
C LEU A 110 35.17 -28.26 -1.13
N ILE A 111 36.02 -28.03 -0.12
CA ILE A 111 35.91 -28.64 1.21
C ILE A 111 35.29 -27.62 2.19
N ASP A 112 34.24 -28.03 2.90
CA ASP A 112 33.62 -27.22 3.94
C ASP A 112 34.30 -27.46 5.30
N ASN A 113 35.39 -26.72 5.55
CA ASN A 113 36.14 -26.79 6.80
C ASN A 113 35.94 -25.55 7.70
N ASN A 114 34.98 -24.69 7.40
CA ASN A 114 34.76 -23.38 8.06
C ASN A 114 35.94 -22.38 8.00
N GLU A 115 37.02 -22.67 7.26
CA GLU A 115 38.19 -21.78 7.12
C GLU A 115 38.19 -20.99 5.81
N ALA A 116 37.07 -21.02 5.09
CA ALA A 116 36.91 -20.42 3.76
C ALA A 116 36.81 -18.89 3.78
N GLN A 117 36.64 -18.26 4.95
CA GLN A 117 36.56 -16.82 5.14
C GLN A 117 37.58 -16.40 6.20
N ASN A 118 38.51 -15.53 5.82
CA ASN A 118 39.54 -15.03 6.75
C ASN A 118 39.04 -13.87 7.61
N LEU A 119 38.05 -13.12 7.12
CA LEU A 119 37.51 -11.95 7.84
C LEU A 119 36.57 -12.40 8.98
N THR A 120 36.89 -11.98 10.20
CA THR A 120 36.14 -12.29 11.42
C THR A 120 34.87 -11.43 11.54
N GLY A 121 33.95 -11.84 12.43
CA GLY A 121 32.74 -11.06 12.73
C GLY A 121 33.06 -9.68 13.31
N GLU A 122 34.08 -9.60 14.17
CA GLU A 122 34.50 -8.36 14.84
C GLU A 122 35.08 -7.35 13.85
N GLU A 123 35.90 -7.81 12.89
CA GLU A 123 36.44 -6.94 11.83
C GLU A 123 35.32 -6.39 10.93
N ILE A 124 34.30 -7.20 10.62
CA ILE A 124 33.14 -6.73 9.85
C ILE A 124 32.35 -5.67 10.62
N GLU A 125 32.24 -5.80 11.93
CA GLU A 125 31.60 -4.79 12.77
C GLU A 125 32.45 -3.53 12.92
N ALA A 126 33.77 -3.66 12.96
CA ALA A 126 34.70 -2.54 12.92
C ALA A 126 34.54 -1.74 11.62
N MET A 127 34.53 -2.41 10.45
CA MET A 127 34.26 -1.75 9.17
C MET A 127 32.93 -0.99 9.17
N ARG A 128 31.88 -1.57 9.77
CA ARG A 128 30.58 -0.88 9.89
C ARG A 128 30.64 0.34 10.80
N ARG A 129 31.44 0.28 11.87
CA ARG A 129 31.63 1.38 12.83
C ARG A 129 32.46 2.52 12.23
N GLU A 130 33.41 2.17 11.38
CA GLU A 130 34.23 3.11 10.60
C GLU A 130 33.47 3.74 9.43
N GLY A 131 32.20 3.35 9.21
CA GLY A 131 31.35 3.94 8.17
C GLY A 131 31.53 3.32 6.79
N ALA A 132 32.19 2.16 6.67
CA ALA A 132 32.35 1.47 5.39
C ALA A 132 30.98 1.18 4.75
N LYS A 133 30.89 1.40 3.43
CA LYS A 133 29.66 1.14 2.68
C LYS A 133 29.39 -0.35 2.60
N GLY A 134 28.11 -0.70 2.47
CA GLY A 134 27.70 -2.10 2.35
C GLY A 134 28.39 -2.83 1.19
N ASP A 135 28.65 -2.12 0.08
CA ASP A 135 29.35 -2.67 -1.09
C ASP A 135 30.84 -2.90 -0.82
N GLU A 136 31.52 -2.01 -0.09
CA GLU A 136 32.92 -2.17 0.32
C GLU A 136 33.10 -3.39 1.24
N ILE A 137 32.15 -3.62 2.15
CA ILE A 137 32.14 -4.82 3.01
C ILE A 137 31.98 -6.10 2.17
N ILE A 138 31.19 -6.05 1.10
CA ILE A 138 31.00 -7.20 0.21
C ILE A 138 32.28 -7.49 -0.58
N GLU A 139 32.95 -6.45 -1.08
CA GLU A 139 34.23 -6.56 -1.78
C GLU A 139 35.32 -7.13 -0.85
N ALA A 140 35.43 -6.63 0.38
CA ALA A 140 36.34 -7.18 1.38
C ALA A 140 36.05 -8.65 1.70
N LEU A 141 34.77 -9.05 1.80
CA LEU A 141 34.37 -10.44 2.01
C LEU A 141 34.67 -11.37 0.82
N ILE A 142 34.71 -10.83 -0.39
CA ILE A 142 35.10 -11.56 -1.60
C ILE A 142 36.62 -11.73 -1.62
N ALA A 143 37.37 -10.65 -1.42
CA ALA A 143 38.83 -10.65 -1.41
C ALA A 143 39.43 -11.58 -0.33
N ASN A 144 38.73 -11.72 0.82
CA ASN A 144 39.17 -12.58 1.92
C ASN A 144 38.58 -14.00 1.88
N SER A 145 37.94 -14.40 0.77
CA SER A 145 37.37 -15.75 0.62
C SER A 145 38.27 -16.66 -0.21
N LYS A 146 38.80 -17.72 0.41
CA LYS A 146 39.68 -18.70 -0.25
C LYS A 146 39.00 -19.50 -1.36
N THR A 147 37.68 -19.69 -1.25
CA THR A 147 36.90 -20.55 -2.16
C THR A 147 36.08 -19.78 -3.19
N PHE A 148 36.10 -18.44 -3.17
CA PHE A 148 35.22 -17.66 -4.02
C PHE A 148 35.56 -17.82 -5.50
N ASP A 149 36.84 -17.74 -5.87
CA ASP A 149 37.26 -17.81 -7.27
C ASP A 149 37.14 -19.21 -7.88
N GLN A 150 37.19 -20.25 -7.04
CA GLN A 150 37.00 -21.64 -7.44
C GLN A 150 35.52 -21.99 -7.68
N LYS A 151 34.58 -21.19 -7.16
CA LYS A 151 33.14 -21.43 -7.37
C LYS A 151 32.75 -21.12 -8.80
N PHE A 152 31.87 -21.97 -9.33
CA PHE A 152 31.12 -21.70 -10.55
C PHE A 152 30.41 -20.33 -10.50
N GLN A 153 30.27 -19.67 -11.64
CA GLN A 153 29.76 -18.30 -11.75
C GLN A 153 28.38 -18.10 -11.08
N LEU A 154 27.43 -19.02 -11.27
CA LEU A 154 26.11 -18.91 -10.60
C LEU A 154 26.22 -19.00 -9.07
N SER A 155 27.18 -19.77 -8.55
CA SER A 155 27.46 -19.86 -7.12
C SER A 155 28.10 -18.57 -6.59
N GLN A 156 28.97 -17.92 -7.39
CA GLN A 156 29.51 -16.61 -7.07
C GLN A 156 28.41 -15.54 -7.03
N GLU A 157 27.54 -15.48 -8.03
CA GLU A 157 26.41 -14.54 -8.08
C GLU A 157 25.43 -14.75 -6.93
N LYS A 158 25.09 -16.02 -6.63
CA LYS A 158 24.27 -16.37 -5.45
C LYS A 158 24.93 -15.92 -4.15
N TYR A 159 26.25 -16.07 -4.02
CA TYR A 159 27.00 -15.58 -2.86
C TYR A 159 26.95 -14.05 -2.76
N LYS A 160 27.23 -13.33 -3.85
CA LYS A 160 27.15 -11.86 -3.93
C LYS A 160 25.76 -11.38 -3.53
N LEU A 161 24.69 -11.97 -4.08
CA LEU A 161 23.31 -11.62 -3.76
C LEU A 161 22.98 -11.84 -2.27
N LYS A 162 23.41 -12.97 -1.70
CA LYS A 162 23.23 -13.26 -0.26
C LYS A 162 23.94 -12.21 0.62
N LYS A 163 25.16 -11.81 0.25
CA LYS A 163 25.93 -10.80 0.99
C LYS A 163 25.33 -9.40 0.81
N GLN A 164 24.90 -9.03 -0.39
CA GLN A 164 24.17 -7.80 -0.67
C GLN A 164 22.94 -7.68 0.24
N LYS A 165 22.09 -8.70 0.31
CA LYS A 165 20.89 -8.68 1.17
C LYS A 165 21.18 -8.46 2.65
N LYS A 166 22.37 -8.87 3.14
CA LYS A 166 22.78 -8.77 4.55
C LYS A 166 23.53 -7.47 4.88
N TYR A 167 24.43 -7.03 3.99
CA TYR A 167 25.38 -5.93 4.24
C TYR A 167 25.00 -4.63 3.53
N ALA A 168 24.27 -4.72 2.41
CA ALA A 168 23.79 -3.60 1.62
C ALA A 168 22.28 -3.74 1.33
N PRO A 169 21.40 -3.74 2.34
CA PRO A 169 19.96 -3.85 2.10
C PRO A 169 19.47 -2.74 1.17
N LYS A 170 18.71 -3.14 0.15
CA LYS A 170 18.10 -2.23 -0.81
C LYS A 170 16.61 -2.14 -0.56
N LEU A 171 16.10 -0.94 -0.80
CA LEU A 171 14.71 -0.59 -0.62
C LEU A 171 14.18 0.02 -1.92
N LEU A 172 13.25 -0.66 -2.57
CA LEU A 172 12.54 -0.15 -3.73
C LEU A 172 11.23 0.52 -3.28
N LEU A 173 11.10 1.81 -3.62
CA LEU A 173 9.89 2.59 -3.37
C LEU A 173 8.85 2.29 -4.47
N ARG A 174 7.80 1.55 -4.15
CA ARG A 174 6.73 1.19 -5.10
C ARG A 174 5.45 1.97 -4.82
N ARG A 175 4.77 2.36 -5.89
CA ARG A 175 3.41 2.88 -5.80
C ARG A 175 2.46 1.73 -5.45
N PRO A 176 1.56 1.88 -4.48
CA PRO A 176 0.49 0.91 -4.29
C PRO A 176 -0.56 1.04 -5.39
N PHE A 177 -0.92 -0.09 -5.99
CA PHE A 177 -2.05 -0.29 -6.89
C PHE A 177 -2.62 -1.69 -6.65
N ALA A 178 -3.78 -1.99 -7.25
CA ALA A 178 -4.55 -3.21 -6.99
C ALA A 178 -3.68 -4.48 -6.98
N ARG A 179 -2.84 -4.64 -8.00
CA ARG A 179 -1.93 -5.79 -8.13
C ARG A 179 -0.88 -5.83 -7.02
N SER A 180 -0.16 -4.73 -6.76
CA SER A 180 0.89 -4.74 -5.74
C SER A 180 0.32 -4.92 -4.32
N ILE A 181 -0.89 -4.40 -4.07
CA ILE A 181 -1.60 -4.59 -2.80
C ILE A 181 -2.00 -6.05 -2.64
N CYS A 182 -2.59 -6.65 -3.67
CA CYS A 182 -2.94 -8.06 -3.67
C CYS A 182 -1.70 -8.96 -3.48
N GLU A 183 -0.58 -8.71 -4.20
CA GLU A 183 0.67 -9.46 -4.06
C GLU A 183 1.22 -9.40 -2.62
N ALA A 184 1.28 -8.20 -2.04
CA ALA A 184 1.82 -7.99 -0.70
C ALA A 184 0.95 -8.65 0.39
N TYR A 185 -0.39 -8.50 0.28
CA TYR A 185 -1.31 -9.12 1.23
C TYR A 185 -1.37 -10.63 1.07
N PHE A 186 -1.38 -11.17 -0.15
CA PHE A 186 -1.37 -12.61 -0.36
C PHE A 186 -0.12 -13.27 0.24
N LYS A 187 1.04 -12.60 0.14
CA LYS A 187 2.29 -13.12 0.72
C LYS A 187 2.32 -13.08 2.26
N LYS A 188 1.79 -12.02 2.88
CA LYS A 188 1.94 -11.79 4.33
C LYS A 188 0.69 -12.14 5.16
N TYR A 189 -0.49 -11.84 4.64
CA TYR A 189 -1.79 -11.97 5.33
C TYR A 189 -2.90 -12.45 4.37
N PRO A 190 -2.77 -13.65 3.76
CA PRO A 190 -3.70 -14.09 2.71
C PRO A 190 -5.14 -14.23 3.22
N ASN A 191 -5.34 -14.56 4.49
CA ASN A 191 -6.64 -14.64 5.13
C ASN A 191 -7.40 -13.30 5.16
N ARG A 192 -6.69 -12.16 5.23
CA ARG A 192 -7.33 -10.83 5.24
C ARG A 192 -7.96 -10.45 3.90
N ILE A 193 -7.57 -11.12 2.81
CA ILE A 193 -8.08 -10.89 1.45
C ILE A 193 -8.84 -12.11 0.91
N GLY A 194 -9.26 -13.03 1.79
CA GLY A 194 -9.98 -14.24 1.38
C GLY A 194 -9.15 -15.16 0.47
N PHE A 195 -7.81 -15.14 0.60
CA PHE A 195 -6.88 -15.92 -0.21
C PHE A 195 -6.95 -15.65 -1.73
N ILE A 196 -7.49 -14.50 -2.15
CA ILE A 196 -7.50 -14.13 -3.56
C ILE A 196 -6.08 -13.88 -4.07
N ARG A 197 -5.72 -14.55 -5.16
CA ARG A 197 -4.47 -14.31 -5.88
C ARG A 197 -4.66 -13.22 -6.93
N VAL A 198 -3.54 -12.66 -7.38
CA VAL A 198 -3.51 -11.54 -8.32
C VAL A 198 -4.07 -11.92 -9.69
N ASP A 199 -3.82 -13.14 -10.16
CA ASP A 199 -4.37 -13.66 -11.40
C ASP A 199 -5.89 -13.83 -11.30
N ALA A 200 -6.39 -14.34 -10.17
CA ALA A 200 -7.83 -14.45 -9.91
C ALA A 200 -8.50 -13.07 -9.82
N LEU A 201 -7.88 -12.11 -9.14
CA LEU A 201 -8.35 -10.72 -9.10
C LEU A 201 -8.39 -10.09 -10.50
N SER A 202 -7.35 -10.32 -11.31
CA SER A 202 -7.27 -9.80 -12.69
C SER A 202 -8.35 -10.41 -13.58
N LEU A 203 -8.58 -11.72 -13.46
CA LEU A 203 -9.63 -12.43 -14.19
C LEU A 203 -11.02 -11.94 -13.78
N LEU A 204 -11.26 -11.78 -12.47
CA LEU A 204 -12.53 -11.26 -11.93
C LEU A 204 -12.86 -9.89 -12.53
N LEU A 205 -11.91 -8.94 -12.49
CA LEU A 205 -12.12 -7.58 -13.02
C LEU A 205 -12.33 -7.57 -14.54
N THR A 206 -11.68 -8.49 -15.26
CA THR A 206 -11.80 -8.62 -16.71
C THR A 206 -13.14 -9.24 -17.11
N MET A 207 -13.53 -10.33 -16.45
CA MET A 207 -14.82 -11.01 -16.70
C MET A 207 -16.02 -10.15 -16.31
N ALA A 208 -15.87 -9.30 -15.28
CA ALA A 208 -16.88 -8.32 -14.88
C ALA A 208 -16.90 -7.07 -15.79
N ASN A 209 -16.08 -7.01 -16.84
CA ASN A 209 -16.01 -5.91 -17.81
C ASN A 209 -15.89 -4.52 -17.14
N VAL A 210 -15.08 -4.41 -16.09
CA VAL A 210 -14.94 -3.15 -15.34
C VAL A 210 -14.21 -2.11 -16.20
N THR A 211 -14.95 -1.10 -16.63
CA THR A 211 -14.50 -0.02 -17.52
C THR A 211 -14.95 1.35 -17.03
N ALA A 212 -14.33 2.41 -17.55
CA ALA A 212 -14.69 3.79 -17.20
C ALA A 212 -16.18 4.05 -17.48
N HIS A 213 -16.79 4.91 -16.66
CA HIS A 213 -18.21 5.27 -16.69
C HIS A 213 -19.20 4.16 -16.32
N SER A 214 -18.72 2.96 -15.95
CA SER A 214 -19.58 1.91 -15.41
C SER A 214 -19.97 2.18 -13.96
N ASP A 215 -21.22 1.92 -13.63
CA ASP A 215 -21.70 1.79 -12.27
C ASP A 215 -21.66 0.30 -11.89
N VAL A 216 -20.81 -0.05 -10.93
CA VAL A 216 -20.49 -1.44 -10.59
C VAL A 216 -20.98 -1.77 -9.18
N LEU A 217 -21.78 -2.83 -9.08
CA LEU A 217 -22.17 -3.44 -7.80
C LEU A 217 -21.11 -4.45 -7.39
N VAL A 218 -20.57 -4.31 -6.18
CA VAL A 218 -19.52 -5.19 -5.64
C VAL A 218 -19.99 -5.75 -4.30
N VAL A 219 -19.69 -7.01 -4.02
CA VAL A 219 -19.80 -7.59 -2.68
C VAL A 219 -18.38 -7.86 -2.20
N ASP A 220 -17.86 -6.99 -1.33
CA ASP A 220 -16.52 -7.10 -0.79
C ASP A 220 -16.54 -6.97 0.73
N MET A 221 -16.34 -8.12 1.39
CA MET A 221 -16.33 -8.26 2.84
C MET A 221 -14.90 -8.34 3.41
N VAL A 222 -13.86 -8.24 2.58
CA VAL A 222 -12.46 -8.52 2.96
C VAL A 222 -11.59 -7.26 2.86
N GLY A 223 -11.96 -6.24 3.63
CA GLY A 223 -11.17 -5.03 3.83
C GLY A 223 -11.20 -4.01 2.67
N GLY A 224 -11.96 -4.29 1.60
CA GLY A 224 -12.14 -3.36 0.48
C GLY A 224 -11.12 -3.51 -0.65
N LEU A 225 -10.40 -4.64 -0.75
CA LEU A 225 -9.42 -4.86 -1.83
C LEU A 225 -10.09 -4.84 -3.22
N ILE A 226 -11.20 -5.58 -3.37
CA ILE A 226 -11.92 -5.67 -4.65
C ILE A 226 -12.58 -4.32 -4.94
N THR A 227 -13.18 -3.69 -3.92
CA THR A 227 -13.76 -2.35 -4.01
C THR A 227 -12.73 -1.33 -4.53
N GLY A 228 -11.53 -1.33 -3.95
CA GLY A 228 -10.44 -0.47 -4.40
C GLY A 228 -9.96 -0.81 -5.81
N ALA A 229 -9.86 -2.09 -6.16
CA ALA A 229 -9.43 -2.51 -7.49
C ALA A 229 -10.42 -2.11 -8.60
N VAL A 230 -11.73 -2.18 -8.33
CA VAL A 230 -12.77 -1.67 -9.23
C VAL A 230 -12.64 -0.15 -9.36
N ALA A 231 -12.52 0.57 -8.24
CA ALA A 231 -12.37 2.03 -8.25
C ALA A 231 -11.12 2.51 -9.01
N GLU A 232 -10.01 1.77 -8.92
CA GLU A 232 -8.78 2.03 -9.68
C GLU A 232 -9.03 1.95 -11.19
N ARG A 233 -9.82 0.97 -11.65
CA ARG A 233 -10.19 0.79 -13.07
C ARG A 233 -11.17 1.86 -13.56
N LEU A 234 -12.08 2.29 -12.71
CA LEU A 234 -13.04 3.35 -13.00
C LEU A 234 -12.40 4.75 -13.06
N GLY A 235 -11.32 4.98 -12.32
CA GLY A 235 -10.56 6.23 -12.37
C GLY A 235 -11.38 7.47 -11.97
N GLY A 236 -12.45 7.30 -11.18
CA GLY A 236 -13.34 8.39 -10.75
C GLY A 236 -14.49 8.68 -11.72
N THR A 237 -14.67 7.83 -12.74
CA THR A 237 -15.83 7.86 -13.64
C THR A 237 -16.81 6.75 -13.27
N GLY A 238 -18.12 7.00 -13.28
CA GLY A 238 -19.11 6.06 -12.74
C GLY A 238 -19.04 5.93 -11.22
N TYR A 239 -19.56 4.81 -10.69
CA TYR A 239 -19.63 4.51 -9.26
C TYR A 239 -19.22 3.07 -8.94
N VAL A 240 -18.59 2.88 -7.78
CA VAL A 240 -18.50 1.57 -7.12
C VAL A 240 -19.46 1.57 -5.94
N CYS A 241 -20.48 0.71 -5.99
CA CYS A 241 -21.35 0.46 -4.85
C CYS A 241 -20.96 -0.86 -4.20
N ASN A 242 -20.26 -0.82 -3.06
CA ASN A 242 -20.01 -2.01 -2.26
C ASN A 242 -21.26 -2.31 -1.40
N THR A 243 -21.98 -3.36 -1.77
CA THR A 243 -23.18 -3.80 -1.07
C THR A 243 -22.90 -4.83 0.00
N TYR A 244 -23.80 -4.88 0.98
CA TYR A 244 -23.68 -5.73 2.15
C TYR A 244 -25.05 -6.14 2.68
N LYS A 245 -25.08 -7.22 3.46
CA LYS A 245 -26.26 -7.67 4.19
C LYS A 245 -26.14 -7.26 5.66
N GLY A 246 -27.26 -6.82 6.25
CA GLY A 246 -27.32 -6.40 7.65
C GLY A 246 -27.21 -4.89 7.84
N ASN A 247 -27.05 -4.47 9.10
CA ASN A 247 -27.22 -3.07 9.48
C ASN A 247 -25.95 -2.21 9.32
N SER A 248 -24.77 -2.83 9.25
CA SER A 248 -23.50 -2.13 9.19
C SER A 248 -22.68 -2.51 7.96
N PRO A 249 -22.10 -1.53 7.24
CA PRO A 249 -21.23 -1.81 6.11
C PRO A 249 -19.91 -2.48 6.56
N PRO A 250 -19.32 -3.35 5.73
CA PRO A 250 -17.99 -3.88 5.95
C PRO A 250 -16.92 -2.78 5.84
N SER A 251 -15.79 -2.99 6.50
CA SER A 251 -14.65 -2.08 6.44
C SER A 251 -14.03 -2.08 5.03
N VAL A 252 -13.80 -0.87 4.50
CA VAL A 252 -13.06 -0.62 3.24
C VAL A 252 -11.69 0.04 3.51
N GLU A 253 -11.04 -0.33 4.60
CA GLU A 253 -9.77 0.28 5.04
C GLU A 253 -8.65 0.21 4.00
N MET A 254 -8.60 -0.85 3.19
CA MET A 254 -7.54 -1.06 2.19
C MET A 254 -7.61 -0.02 1.06
N VAL A 255 -8.76 0.61 0.83
CA VAL A 255 -8.92 1.70 -0.15
C VAL A 255 -7.97 2.86 0.13
N ARG A 256 -7.63 3.10 1.40
CA ARG A 256 -6.67 4.15 1.81
C ARG A 256 -5.25 3.91 1.28
N MET A 257 -4.93 2.68 0.91
CA MET A 257 -3.60 2.32 0.38
C MET A 257 -3.42 2.77 -1.06
N PHE A 258 -4.49 2.90 -1.83
CA PHE A 258 -4.45 3.20 -3.27
C PHE A 258 -4.08 4.66 -3.60
N ASN A 259 -4.05 5.56 -2.61
CA ASN A 259 -3.83 6.99 -2.80
C ASN A 259 -4.78 7.62 -3.83
N PHE A 260 -6.05 7.22 -3.76
CA PHE A 260 -7.08 7.82 -4.59
C PHE A 260 -7.25 9.31 -4.31
N THR A 261 -7.55 10.07 -5.36
CA THR A 261 -7.95 11.46 -5.24
C THR A 261 -9.36 11.55 -4.64
N ASP A 262 -9.73 12.71 -4.12
CA ASP A 262 -11.05 12.95 -3.57
C ASP A 262 -12.16 12.61 -4.58
N LYS A 263 -11.95 12.94 -5.86
CA LYS A 263 -12.84 12.59 -6.97
C LYS A 263 -13.12 11.09 -7.05
N VAL A 264 -12.11 10.23 -6.85
CA VAL A 264 -12.28 8.78 -6.89
C VAL A 264 -12.92 8.29 -5.58
N ILE A 265 -12.52 8.85 -4.43
CA ILE A 265 -13.06 8.50 -3.11
C ILE A 265 -14.58 8.76 -3.04
N GLU A 266 -15.04 9.88 -3.59
CA GLU A 266 -16.46 10.25 -3.65
C GLU A 266 -17.31 9.28 -4.47
N ARG A 267 -16.70 8.53 -5.40
CA ARG A 267 -17.38 7.51 -6.21
C ARG A 267 -17.43 6.12 -5.56
N ILE A 268 -16.79 5.95 -4.40
CA ILE A 268 -16.81 4.70 -3.65
C ILE A 268 -17.86 4.80 -2.55
N VAL A 269 -19.01 4.18 -2.79
CA VAL A 269 -20.18 4.25 -1.91
C VAL A 269 -20.62 2.87 -1.45
N GLN A 270 -21.47 2.84 -0.41
CA GLN A 270 -22.03 1.63 0.16
C GLN A 270 -23.55 1.76 0.30
N SER A 271 -24.27 0.66 0.08
CA SER A 271 -25.71 0.54 0.35
C SER A 271 -26.06 -0.91 0.68
N SER A 272 -27.00 -1.12 1.60
CA SER A 272 -27.42 -2.47 1.94
C SER A 272 -28.19 -3.11 0.79
N ILE A 273 -28.14 -4.45 0.73
CA ILE A 273 -28.91 -5.20 -0.27
C ILE A 273 -30.42 -4.95 -0.10
N ASP A 274 -30.88 -4.72 1.13
CA ASP A 274 -32.28 -4.44 1.45
C ASP A 274 -32.71 -3.08 0.87
N GLU A 275 -31.85 -2.06 0.97
CA GLU A 275 -32.11 -0.74 0.37
C GLU A 275 -32.15 -0.80 -1.16
N LEU A 276 -31.23 -1.56 -1.77
CA LEU A 276 -31.16 -1.72 -3.23
C LEU A 276 -32.33 -2.55 -3.79
N SER A 277 -32.85 -3.50 -3.01
CA SER A 277 -33.96 -4.38 -3.42
C SER A 277 -35.36 -3.89 -3.02
N ALA A 278 -35.46 -2.92 -2.10
CA ALA A 278 -36.75 -2.38 -1.68
C ALA A 278 -37.54 -1.81 -2.85
N ALA A 279 -38.77 -2.28 -3.03
CA ALA A 279 -39.70 -1.74 -4.02
C ALA A 279 -39.95 -0.24 -3.75
N LYS A 280 -40.22 0.54 -4.80
CA LYS A 280 -40.71 1.93 -4.65
C LYS A 280 -42.02 1.86 -3.86
N THR A 281 -41.98 2.17 -2.56
CA THR A 281 -43.20 2.47 -1.81
C THR A 281 -43.72 3.78 -2.35
N VAL A 282 -44.76 3.72 -3.18
CA VAL A 282 -45.57 4.90 -3.49
C VAL A 282 -46.15 5.34 -2.16
N SER A 283 -45.63 6.43 -1.59
CA SER A 283 -46.24 7.04 -0.41
C SER A 283 -47.64 7.50 -0.80
N PRO A 284 -48.72 7.03 -0.15
CA PRO A 284 -49.98 7.73 -0.21
C PRO A 284 -49.75 9.12 0.37
N GLU A 285 -50.31 10.11 -0.30
CA GLU A 285 -50.31 11.51 0.08
C GLU A 285 -50.59 11.69 1.57
N GLU A 286 -49.92 12.70 2.14
CA GLU A 286 -50.12 13.18 3.50
C GLU A 286 -51.60 13.27 3.84
N ASN A 287 -52.03 12.51 4.85
CA ASN A 287 -53.19 12.89 5.62
C ASN A 287 -52.89 12.76 7.11
N ASN A 288 -52.71 13.94 7.70
CA ASN A 288 -52.72 14.18 9.12
C ASN A 288 -53.92 13.49 9.78
N GLN A 289 -53.66 12.65 10.78
CA GLN A 289 -54.45 12.62 11.99
C GLN A 289 -53.69 11.99 13.17
N GLN A 290 -53.63 12.76 14.24
CA GLN A 290 -53.06 12.46 15.54
C GLN A 290 -53.80 11.30 16.23
N GLY A 291 -53.09 10.52 17.05
CA GLY A 291 -53.73 9.67 18.04
C GLY A 291 -52.85 8.62 18.71
N GLY A 292 -52.15 9.01 19.78
CA GLY A 292 -52.20 8.28 21.05
C GLY A 292 -51.36 7.00 21.28
N VAL A 293 -50.42 7.16 22.23
CA VAL A 293 -50.18 6.28 23.40
C VAL A 293 -49.49 4.91 23.18
N HIS A 294 -48.23 4.85 23.64
CA HIS A 294 -47.50 3.65 24.06
C HIS A 294 -48.31 2.77 25.04
N PRO A 295 -48.07 1.46 25.08
CA PRO A 295 -47.26 0.96 26.19
C PRO A 295 -46.19 -0.05 25.78
N SER A 296 -45.14 -0.01 26.60
CA SER A 296 -44.02 -0.94 26.69
C SER A 296 -44.46 -2.32 27.17
N THR A 297 -43.91 -3.38 26.59
CA THR A 297 -43.70 -4.64 27.31
C THR A 297 -42.34 -5.21 26.92
N SER A 298 -41.47 -5.26 27.93
CA SER A 298 -40.23 -6.00 27.98
C SER A 298 -40.45 -7.48 27.68
N ASP A 299 -39.51 -8.11 26.98
CA ASP A 299 -39.15 -9.49 27.28
C ASP A 299 -37.63 -9.63 27.25
N MET A 300 -37.10 -9.94 28.43
CA MET A 300 -35.73 -10.36 28.65
C MET A 300 -35.66 -11.86 28.40
N VAL A 301 -34.70 -12.29 27.60
CA VAL A 301 -34.15 -13.65 27.70
C VAL A 301 -32.63 -13.52 27.69
N GLU A 302 -32.04 -13.80 28.86
CA GLU A 302 -30.64 -14.15 29.02
C GLU A 302 -30.37 -15.47 28.31
N ASP A 303 -29.25 -15.56 27.60
CA ASP A 303 -28.50 -16.81 27.49
C ASP A 303 -26.99 -16.52 27.55
N THR A 304 -26.38 -17.20 28.51
CA THR A 304 -24.99 -17.12 29.00
C THR A 304 -23.94 -17.56 27.97
N PRO A 305 -22.64 -17.20 28.18
CA PRO A 305 -21.62 -17.11 27.13
C PRO A 305 -20.90 -18.43 26.89
N VAL A 306 -20.51 -18.68 25.63
CA VAL A 306 -19.62 -19.78 25.24
C VAL A 306 -18.31 -19.22 24.67
N THR A 307 -17.29 -19.33 25.52
CA THR A 307 -15.84 -19.48 25.29
C THR A 307 -15.14 -18.54 24.30
N ALA A 308 -14.22 -17.77 24.89
CA ALA A 308 -13.19 -17.00 24.25
C ALA A 308 -12.17 -17.87 23.48
N GLU A 309 -11.90 -17.49 22.23
CA GLU A 309 -10.62 -17.77 21.58
C GLU A 309 -10.02 -16.46 21.06
N SER A 310 -8.94 -16.05 21.72
CA SER A 310 -7.75 -15.36 21.19
C SER A 310 -7.95 -14.34 20.05
N ARG A 311 -8.28 -13.10 20.44
CA ARG A 311 -7.89 -11.91 19.67
C ARG A 311 -6.37 -11.82 19.60
N VAL A 312 -5.79 -12.09 18.43
CA VAL A 312 -4.39 -11.75 18.15
C VAL A 312 -4.32 -10.23 17.97
N VAL A 313 -3.73 -9.58 18.98
CA VAL A 313 -3.38 -8.17 19.01
C VAL A 313 -2.32 -7.93 17.92
N VAL A 314 -2.61 -7.02 17.00
CA VAL A 314 -1.57 -6.49 16.11
C VAL A 314 -0.95 -5.30 16.85
N ASP A 315 0.23 -5.53 17.41
CA ASP A 315 1.14 -4.44 17.77
C ASP A 315 1.59 -3.75 16.48
N ASP A 316 0.99 -2.61 16.20
CA ASP A 316 1.61 -1.50 15.47
C ASP A 316 0.89 -0.22 15.94
N VAL A 317 1.36 0.31 17.07
CA VAL A 317 0.94 1.62 17.58
C VAL A 317 1.43 2.69 16.60
N VAL A 318 0.52 3.24 15.82
CA VAL A 318 0.72 4.51 15.11
C VAL A 318 0.21 5.61 16.04
N PRO A 319 1.06 6.57 16.47
CA PRO A 319 0.58 7.68 17.28
C PRO A 319 -0.28 8.61 16.41
N GLU A 320 -1.53 8.83 16.84
CA GLU A 320 -2.41 9.85 16.28
C GLU A 320 -1.77 11.23 16.49
N SER A 321 -1.24 11.81 15.42
CA SER A 321 -0.97 13.24 15.33
C SER A 321 -2.10 13.89 14.54
N LYS A 322 -2.62 15.01 15.07
CA LYS A 322 -3.77 15.76 14.55
C LYS A 322 -3.51 16.20 13.10
N ILE A 323 -4.19 15.57 12.15
CA ILE A 323 -4.13 15.90 10.72
C ILE A 323 -5.57 16.08 10.22
N VAL A 324 -5.76 17.11 9.37
CA VAL A 324 -6.99 17.44 8.63
C VAL A 324 -7.67 16.17 8.12
N LYS A 325 -8.96 15.97 8.44
CA LYS A 325 -9.71 14.74 8.09
C LYS A 325 -9.76 14.55 6.57
N ALA A 326 -8.97 13.61 6.04
CA ALA A 326 -9.08 13.16 4.66
C ALA A 326 -10.47 12.54 4.40
N PRO A 327 -11.05 12.71 3.20
CA PRO A 327 -12.35 12.12 2.87
C PRO A 327 -12.30 10.60 3.04
N LYS A 328 -13.35 10.05 3.68
CA LYS A 328 -13.45 8.64 4.02
C LYS A 328 -14.24 7.93 2.93
N ALA A 329 -13.59 7.01 2.21
CA ALA A 329 -14.26 6.11 1.27
C ALA A 329 -15.33 5.24 1.97
N GLY A 330 -16.34 4.83 1.21
CA GLY A 330 -17.46 4.03 1.72
C GLY A 330 -18.53 4.88 2.39
N ALA A 331 -18.77 6.09 1.89
CA ALA A 331 -19.94 6.86 2.29
C ALA A 331 -21.22 6.14 1.85
N LYS A 332 -22.35 6.41 2.53
CA LYS A 332 -23.64 5.88 2.09
C LYS A 332 -23.99 6.44 0.72
N ALA A 333 -24.48 5.58 -0.19
CA ALA A 333 -24.94 6.00 -1.51
C ALA A 333 -26.10 7.02 -1.39
N SER A 334 -26.16 7.99 -2.31
CA SER A 334 -27.25 8.96 -2.34
C SER A 334 -28.56 8.28 -2.74
N LYS A 335 -29.69 8.85 -2.30
CA LYS A 335 -31.03 8.35 -2.68
C LYS A 335 -31.21 8.36 -4.19
N GLU A 336 -30.76 9.43 -4.85
CA GLU A 336 -30.79 9.60 -6.31
C GLU A 336 -30.02 8.47 -7.03
N ALA A 337 -28.82 8.12 -6.55
CA ALA A 337 -28.04 7.04 -7.14
C ALA A 337 -28.72 5.67 -6.95
N ILE A 338 -29.27 5.41 -5.76
CA ILE A 338 -30.02 4.18 -5.48
C ILE A 338 -31.26 4.08 -6.38
N GLU A 339 -32.02 5.16 -6.54
CA GLU A 339 -33.19 5.20 -7.42
C GLU A 339 -32.81 4.95 -8.88
N MET A 340 -31.72 5.57 -9.34
CA MET A 340 -31.20 5.34 -10.70
C MET A 340 -30.80 3.87 -10.92
N TRP A 341 -30.12 3.23 -9.97
CA TRP A 341 -29.75 1.81 -10.09
C TRP A 341 -30.92 0.86 -9.98
N LYS A 342 -31.97 1.22 -9.22
CA LYS A 342 -33.22 0.45 -9.19
C LYS A 342 -33.95 0.47 -10.53
N GLU A 343 -33.91 1.61 -11.22
CA GLU A 343 -34.61 1.79 -12.50
C GLU A 343 -33.82 1.21 -13.68
N ASN A 344 -32.52 1.49 -13.74
CA ASN A 344 -31.68 1.17 -14.89
C ASN A 344 -30.80 -0.07 -14.69
N GLY A 345 -30.68 -0.55 -13.45
CA GLY A 345 -29.68 -1.54 -13.08
C GLY A 345 -28.27 -0.94 -12.96
N PHE A 346 -27.33 -1.79 -12.54
CA PHE A 346 -25.90 -1.52 -12.67
C PHE A 346 -25.43 -1.83 -14.09
N SER A 347 -24.25 -1.31 -14.47
CA SER A 347 -23.66 -1.53 -15.79
C SER A 347 -23.41 -3.02 -16.07
N ARG A 348 -23.56 -3.42 -17.34
CA ARG A 348 -23.40 -4.79 -17.83
C ARG A 348 -22.04 -5.06 -18.46
#